data_AF-A0ABD5DEH2-F1
#
_entry.id   AF-A0ABD5DEH2-F1
#
_cell.length_a   1.000
_cell.length_b   1.000
_cell.length_c   1.000
_cell.angle_alpha   90.00
_cell.angle_beta   90.00
_cell.angle_gamma   90.00
#
_symmetry.space_group_name_H-M   'P 1'
#
loop_
_entity.id
_entity.type
_entity.pdbx_description
1 polymer ?
#
loop_
_entity_poly.entity_id
_entity_poly.type
_entity_poly.pdbx_seq_one_letter_code
_entity_poly.pdbx_strand_id
1 'polypeptide(L)' 'MARVNLYISNEVHEKINMIVEKRRQEGARDKDISLSGTASMLLELGLRV' A
#
# COMPACT_ATOMS: atom_id res chain seq x y z
N MET A 1 -6.21 7.75 -10.17
CA MET A 1 -4.90 8.43 -10.30
C MET A 1 -4.26 8.05 -11.63
N ALA A 2 -3.42 8.92 -12.19
CA ALA A 2 -2.54 8.54 -13.28
C ALA A 2 -1.57 7.44 -12.81
N ARG A 3 -1.04 6.64 -13.75
CA ARG A 3 -0.03 5.62 -13.43
C ARG A 3 1.27 6.31 -13.04
N VAL A 4 1.84 5.95 -11.89
CA VAL A 4 3.14 6.46 -11.41
C VAL A 4 4.05 5.28 -11.13
N ASN A 5 5.24 5.29 -11.73
CA ASN A 5 6.28 4.32 -11.42
C ASN A 5 7.26 4.99 -10.44
N LEU A 6 7.56 4.32 -9.33
CA LEU A 6 8.41 4.83 -8.25
C LEU A 6 9.36 3.72 -7.77
N TYR A 7 10.50 4.13 -7.26
CA TYR A 7 11.43 3.26 -6.54
C TYR A 7 11.42 3.65 -5.07
N ILE A 8 11.31 2.65 -4.20
CA ILE A 8 11.31 2.80 -2.74
C ILE A 8 12.37 1.86 -2.16
N SER A 9 12.83 2.12 -0.94
CA SER A 9 13.76 1.22 -0.27
C SER A 9 13.10 -0.13 0.03
N ASN A 10 13.90 -1.19 0.14
CA ASN A 10 13.43 -2.53 0.50
C ASN A 10 12.67 -2.51 1.84
N GLU A 11 13.16 -1.73 2.80
CA GLU A 11 12.50 -1.57 4.11
C GLU A 11 11.08 -1.01 3.98
N VAL A 12 10.88 0.02 3.15
CA VAL A 12 9.54 0.60 2.93
C VAL A 12 8.65 -0.40 2.18
N HIS A 13 9.19 -1.10 1.19
CA HIS A 13 8.45 -2.14 0.45
C HIS A 13 7.96 -3.26 1.39
N GLU A 14 8.81 -3.76 2.28
CA GLU A 14 8.45 -4.78 3.27
C GLU A 14 7.37 -4.27 4.23
N LYS A 15 7.51 -3.04 4.74
CA LYS A 15 6.50 -2.42 5.62
C LYS A 15 5.14 -2.28 4.96
N ILE A 16 5.08 -1.93 3.67
CA ILE A 16 3.80 -1.86 2.93
C ILE A 16 3.20 -3.27 2.80
N ASN A 17 4.01 -4.29 2.49
CA ASN A 17 3.53 -5.67 2.43
C ASN A 17 2.98 -6.16 3.77
N MET A 18 3.61 -5.80 4.89
CA MET A 18 3.08 -6.12 6.22
C MET A 18 1.69 -5.51 6.46
N ILE A 19 1.43 -4.29 5.96
CA ILE A 19 0.10 -3.65 6.06
C ILE A 19 -0.93 -4.43 5.22
N VAL A 20 -0.56 -4.83 4.01
CA VAL A 20 -1.40 -5.65 3.12
C VAL A 20 -1.79 -6.95 3.80
N GLU A 21 -0.81 -7.70 4.35
CA GLU A 21 -1.08 -8.98 5.02
C GLU A 21 -1.88 -8.81 6.30
N LYS A 22 -1.60 -7.76 7.09
CA LYS A 22 -2.41 -7.44 8.27
C LYS A 22 -3.88 -7.24 7.91
N ARG A 23 -4.16 -6.47 6.86
CA ARG A 23 -5.54 -6.25 6.41
C ARG A 23 -6.20 -7.52 5.86
N ARG A 24 -5.44 -8.41 5.22
CA ARG A 24 -5.94 -9.74 4.82
C ARG A 24 -6.35 -10.56 6.03
N GLN A 25 -5.54 -10.56 7.09
CA GLN A 25 -5.86 -11.25 8.36
C GLN A 25 -7.10 -10.65 9.06
N GLU A 26 -7.34 -9.35 8.89
CA GLU A 26 -8.55 -8.66 9.38
C GLU A 26 -9.82 -8.99 8.55
N GLY A 27 -9.72 -9.88 7.56
CA GLY A 27 -10.88 -10.41 6.80
C GLY A 27 -11.28 -9.57 5.60
N ALA A 28 -10.44 -8.62 5.18
CA ALA A 28 -10.71 -7.87 3.97
C ALA A 28 -10.45 -8.74 2.73
N ARG A 29 -11.29 -8.56 1.71
CA ARG A 29 -11.31 -9.44 0.54
C ARG A 29 -10.09 -9.19 -0.33
N ASP A 30 -9.54 -10.23 -0.94
CA ASP A 30 -8.35 -10.12 -1.80
C ASP A 30 -8.53 -9.13 -2.97
N LYS A 31 -9.76 -8.96 -3.46
CA LYS A 31 -10.07 -7.98 -4.51
C LYS A 31 -9.93 -6.52 -4.06
N ASP A 32 -10.02 -6.27 -2.76
CA ASP A 32 -10.05 -4.93 -2.16
C ASP A 32 -8.66 -4.52 -1.63
N ILE A 33 -7.68 -5.45 -1.62
CA ILE A 33 -6.35 -5.24 -1.05
C ILE A 33 -5.26 -5.59 -2.06
N SER A 34 -4.42 -4.60 -2.34
CA SER A 34 -3.21 -4.78 -3.13
C SER A 34 -2.09 -3.87 -2.61
N LEU A 35 -0.85 -4.21 -2.96
CA LEU A 35 0.31 -3.36 -2.73
C LEU A 35 0.11 -1.97 -3.35
N SER A 36 -0.29 -1.91 -4.62
CA SER A 36 -0.50 -0.65 -5.34
C SER A 36 -1.61 0.21 -4.73
N GLY A 37 -2.71 -0.41 -4.28
CA GLY A 37 -3.79 0.30 -3.59
C GLY A 37 -3.35 0.88 -2.25
N THR A 38 -2.61 0.08 -1.47
CA THR A 38 -2.06 0.50 -0.17
C THR A 38 -1.02 1.60 -0.34
N ALA A 39 -0.12 1.48 -1.32
CA ALA A 39 0.89 2.48 -1.65
C ALA A 39 0.25 3.80 -2.12
N SER A 40 -0.79 3.73 -2.96
CA SER A 40 -1.51 4.94 -3.41
C SER A 40 -2.20 5.65 -2.25
N MET A 41 -2.82 4.90 -1.34
CA MET A 41 -3.44 5.47 -0.13
C MET A 41 -2.41 6.13 0.78
N LEU A 42 -1.25 5.51 1.00
CA LEU A 42 -0.16 6.11 1.78
C LEU A 42 0.42 7.36 1.12
N LEU A 43 0.53 7.37 -0.21
CA LEU A 43 0.97 8.54 -0.97
C LEU A 43 -0.02 9.71 -0.81
N GLU A 44 -1.33 9.45 -0.94
CA GLU A 44 -2.35 10.48 -0.72
C GLU A 44 -2.39 10.97 0.72
N LEU A 45 -2.21 10.06 1.69
CA LEU A 45 -2.13 10.44 3.10
C LEU A 45 -0.94 11.37 3.35
N GLY A 46 0.25 11.02 2.83
CA GLY A 46 1.45 11.85 2.96
C GLY A 46 1.37 13.20 2.26
N LEU A 47 0.50 13.35 1.24
CA LEU A 47 0.22 14.65 0.61
C LEU A 47 -0.67 15.56 1.48
N ARG A 48 -1.51 14.97 2.34
CA ARG A 48 -2.46 15.72 3.19
C ARG A 48 -1.89 16.13 4.54
N VAL A 49 -0.72 15.61 4.91
CA VAL A 49 0.01 15.94 6.14
C VAL A 49 1.05 17.00 5.83
#